data_AF-A0A117M274-F1
#
_entry.id   AF-A0A117M274-F1
#
_cell.length_a   1.000
_cell.length_b   1.000
_cell.length_c   1.000
_cell.angle_alpha   90.00
_cell.angle_beta   90.00
_cell.angle_gamma   90.00
#
_symmetry.space_group_name_H-M   'P 1'
#
loop_
_entity.id
_entity.type
_entity.pdbx_description
1 polymer ?
#
loop_
_entity_poly.entity_id
_entity_poly.type
_entity_poly.pdbx_seq_one_letter_code
_entity_poly.pdbx_strand_id
1 'polypeptide(L)'
;MLKLIRYLKPYTVFIIVAVALLFVQAMAELALPDYMSNIVNVGIQQGGIEDAIPEAISKEAFDNVSLFMSGEERQQVLSYYDLINKDSATYEENLKKYPLLESKDVYVLKSEEIEDRQALNLLFGKALMAYSGIKNGMTGAAGTFSPPDGFNIPEGANVFLLLRLMPEAQRLEMPSQVDSMVEVMGENIVNQSGALSVKEIYEELGVDTEKLQSGYVLRTGLVMVLVTLLSALSTIMVAFIASKIAAASARSMRRDVFEKVENFSNSEFARFSTASLITRTTNDITQIQLVIVLIIRMVFYAPIIGVGGIIRALEKSTSMSWI
;
A
#
# COMPACT_ATOMS: atom_id res chain seq x y z
N MET A 1 40.52 14.46 -5.47
CA MET A 1 39.21 14.30 -4.80
C MET A 1 39.12 15.09 -3.50
N LEU A 2 39.91 14.81 -2.46
CA LEU A 2 39.80 15.50 -1.14
C LEU A 2 39.90 17.04 -1.20
N LYS A 3 40.68 17.60 -2.12
CA LYS A 3 40.79 19.06 -2.31
C LYS A 3 39.48 19.72 -2.81
N LEU A 4 38.57 18.96 -3.41
CA LEU A 4 37.25 19.46 -3.85
C LEU A 4 36.32 19.76 -2.67
N ILE A 5 36.49 19.03 -1.56
CA ILE A 5 35.67 19.21 -0.35
C ILE A 5 35.81 20.65 0.18
N ARG A 6 36.98 21.27 0.02
CA ARG A 6 37.19 22.68 0.40
C ARG A 6 36.25 23.63 -0.32
N TYR A 7 35.97 23.38 -1.61
CA TYR A 7 35.07 24.22 -2.41
C TYR A 7 33.60 23.93 -2.14
N LEU A 8 33.28 22.75 -1.60
CA LEU A 8 31.91 22.35 -1.22
C LEU A 8 31.53 22.75 0.22
N LYS A 9 32.52 22.89 1.12
CA LYS A 9 32.31 23.21 2.55
C LYS A 9 31.42 24.44 2.81
N PRO A 10 31.50 25.54 2.03
CA PRO A 10 30.59 26.68 2.22
C PRO A 10 29.11 26.35 1.96
N TYR A 11 28.85 25.25 1.23
CA TYR A 11 27.51 24.86 0.80
C TYR A 11 26.96 23.64 1.55
N THR A 12 27.59 23.21 2.65
CA THR A 12 27.19 22.00 3.39
C THR A 12 25.71 21.99 3.77
N VAL A 13 25.15 23.13 4.21
CA VAL A 13 23.71 23.22 4.54
C VAL A 13 22.84 22.92 3.32
N PHE A 14 23.16 23.50 2.15
CA PHE A 14 22.42 23.24 0.92
C PHE A 14 22.56 21.78 0.46
N ILE A 15 23.73 21.16 0.66
CA ILE A 15 23.93 19.74 0.36
C ILE A 15 23.05 18.88 1.26
N ILE A 16 22.97 19.18 2.56
CA ILE A 16 22.09 18.47 3.50
C ILE A 16 20.62 18.62 3.09
N VAL A 17 20.18 19.82 2.72
CA VAL A 17 18.82 20.06 2.20
C VAL A 17 18.58 19.26 0.92
N ALA A 18 19.54 19.22 0.00
CA ALA A 18 19.41 18.41 -1.22
C ALA A 18 19.28 16.92 -0.91
N VAL A 19 20.06 16.38 0.04
CA VAL A 19 19.95 14.98 0.47
C VAL A 19 18.60 14.69 1.14
N ALA A 20 18.10 15.61 1.97
CA ALA A 20 16.77 15.47 2.56
C ALA A 20 15.66 15.46 1.49
N LEU A 21 15.75 16.32 0.49
CA LEU A 21 14.83 16.32 -0.65
C LEU A 21 14.92 15.05 -1.50
N LEU A 22 16.12 14.50 -1.69
CA LEU A 22 16.30 13.20 -2.34
C LEU A 22 15.63 12.06 -1.56
N PHE A 23 15.65 12.12 -0.22
CA PHE A 23 14.93 11.17 0.61
C PHE A 23 13.41 11.28 0.41
N VAL A 24 12.87 12.51 0.42
CA VAL A 24 11.45 12.76 0.11
C VAL A 24 11.09 12.25 -1.27
N GLN A 25 11.91 12.53 -2.28
CA GLN A 25 11.74 12.04 -3.64
C GLN A 25 11.71 10.51 -3.68
N ALA A 26 12.69 9.84 -3.06
CA ALA A 26 12.77 8.38 -3.05
C ALA A 26 11.56 7.74 -2.39
N MET A 27 11.14 8.25 -1.23
CA MET A 27 9.97 7.73 -0.52
C MET A 27 8.68 7.94 -1.30
N ALA A 28 8.53 9.10 -1.96
CA ALA A 28 7.40 9.36 -2.84
C ALA A 28 7.37 8.40 -4.03
N GLU A 29 8.50 8.18 -4.72
CA GLU A 29 8.60 7.22 -5.83
C GLU A 29 8.31 5.79 -5.38
N LEU A 30 8.83 5.37 -4.23
CA LEU A 30 8.61 4.04 -3.66
C LEU A 30 7.17 3.82 -3.20
N ALA A 31 6.39 4.88 -2.93
CA ALA A 31 4.98 4.81 -2.54
C ALA A 31 4.01 4.63 -3.72
N LEU A 32 4.39 5.07 -4.92
CA LEU A 32 3.51 5.01 -6.10
C LEU A 32 2.98 3.60 -6.44
N PRO A 33 3.79 2.52 -6.36
CA PRO A 33 3.29 1.17 -6.60
C PRO A 33 2.19 0.74 -5.63
N ASP A 34 2.18 1.24 -4.39
CA ASP A 34 1.11 0.93 -3.43
C ASP A 34 -0.19 1.58 -3.83
N TYR A 35 -0.16 2.87 -4.16
CA TYR A 35 -1.38 3.56 -4.57
C TYR A 35 -1.96 2.93 -5.83
N MET A 36 -1.11 2.52 -6.78
CA MET A 36 -1.54 1.78 -7.95
C MET A 36 -2.16 0.42 -7.57
N SER A 37 -1.50 -0.35 -6.71
CA SER A 37 -2.02 -1.63 -6.20
C SER A 37 -3.35 -1.46 -5.46
N ASN A 38 -3.49 -0.40 -4.66
CA ASN A 38 -4.70 -0.11 -3.89
C ASN A 38 -5.85 0.32 -4.80
N ILE A 39 -5.58 1.14 -5.83
CA ILE A 39 -6.59 1.50 -6.83
C ILE A 39 -7.12 0.26 -7.54
N VAL A 40 -6.24 -0.66 -7.94
CA VAL A 40 -6.65 -1.87 -8.67
C VAL A 40 -7.30 -2.89 -7.74
N ASN A 41 -6.64 -3.28 -6.66
CA ASN A 41 -7.09 -4.38 -5.81
C ASN A 41 -8.26 -3.93 -4.93
N VAL A 42 -8.10 -2.85 -4.15
CA VAL A 42 -9.14 -2.39 -3.24
C VAL A 42 -10.23 -1.63 -4.00
N GLY A 43 -9.83 -0.68 -4.84
CA GLY A 43 -10.78 0.13 -5.59
C GLY A 43 -11.58 -0.69 -6.60
N ILE A 44 -10.91 -1.25 -7.62
CA ILE A 44 -11.58 -1.87 -8.77
C ILE A 44 -12.04 -3.30 -8.45
N GLN A 45 -11.18 -4.16 -7.90
CA GLN A 45 -11.55 -5.55 -7.66
C GLN A 45 -12.50 -5.69 -6.47
N GLN A 46 -12.19 -5.07 -5.32
CA GLN A 46 -12.97 -5.20 -4.08
C GLN A 46 -14.10 -4.16 -3.94
N GLY A 47 -14.26 -3.23 -4.88
CA GLY A 47 -15.35 -2.24 -4.86
C GLY A 47 -15.17 -1.13 -3.83
N GLY A 48 -13.93 -0.84 -3.42
CA GLY A 48 -13.61 0.16 -2.40
C GLY A 48 -13.67 -0.36 -0.96
N ILE A 49 -13.77 -1.67 -0.77
CA ILE A 49 -13.83 -2.32 0.54
C ILE A 49 -12.44 -2.82 0.93
N GLU A 50 -11.92 -2.34 2.06
CA GLU A 50 -10.52 -2.55 2.47
C GLU A 50 -10.29 -3.86 3.23
N ASP A 51 -11.32 -4.35 3.91
CA ASP A 51 -11.22 -5.52 4.77
C ASP A 51 -12.47 -6.41 4.75
N ALA A 52 -12.37 -7.57 5.37
CA ALA A 52 -13.44 -8.55 5.45
C ALA A 52 -14.45 -8.25 6.56
N ILE A 53 -14.31 -7.15 7.32
CA ILE A 53 -15.21 -6.81 8.41
C ILE A 53 -16.37 -5.98 7.81
N PRO A 54 -17.59 -6.55 7.69
CA PRO A 54 -18.71 -5.77 7.18
C PRO A 54 -19.10 -4.68 8.18
N GLU A 55 -19.20 -3.42 7.75
CA GLU A 55 -19.77 -2.35 8.59
C GLU A 55 -21.25 -2.63 8.88
N ALA A 56 -21.93 -3.27 7.93
CA ALA A 56 -23.30 -3.71 8.08
C ALA A 56 -23.54 -5.07 7.40
N ILE A 57 -24.32 -5.91 8.06
CA ILE A 57 -24.69 -7.23 7.56
C ILE A 57 -26.11 -7.56 7.98
N SER A 58 -26.93 -8.04 7.05
CA SER A 58 -28.30 -8.45 7.39
C SER A 58 -28.29 -9.58 8.42
N LYS A 59 -29.30 -9.63 9.29
CA LYS A 59 -29.40 -10.67 10.32
C LYS A 59 -29.36 -12.08 9.73
N GLU A 60 -30.01 -12.28 8.58
CA GLU A 60 -30.00 -13.55 7.85
C GLU A 60 -28.61 -13.90 7.33
N ALA A 61 -27.91 -12.95 6.69
CA ALA A 61 -26.55 -13.16 6.20
C ALA A 61 -25.59 -13.45 7.37
N PHE A 62 -25.69 -12.69 8.47
CA PHE A 62 -24.91 -12.90 9.67
C PHE A 62 -25.15 -14.28 10.27
N ASP A 63 -26.40 -14.71 10.39
CA ASP A 63 -26.74 -16.03 10.90
C ASP A 63 -26.13 -17.15 10.03
N ASN A 64 -26.09 -16.98 8.70
CA ASN A 64 -25.47 -17.94 7.79
C ASN A 64 -23.93 -17.92 7.86
N VAL A 65 -23.30 -16.75 7.95
CA VAL A 65 -21.84 -16.61 8.10
C VAL A 65 -21.39 -17.17 9.45
N SER A 66 -22.16 -16.94 10.51
CA SER A 66 -21.88 -17.43 11.86
C SER A 66 -21.92 -18.96 12.00
N LEU A 67 -22.42 -19.69 10.99
CA LEU A 67 -22.37 -21.16 10.97
C LEU A 67 -20.95 -21.70 10.91
N PHE A 68 -19.99 -20.89 10.45
CA PHE A 68 -18.57 -21.21 10.32
C PHE A 68 -17.72 -20.62 11.46
N MET A 69 -18.37 -20.17 12.53
CA MET A 69 -17.73 -19.68 13.75
C MET A 69 -18.11 -20.58 14.92
N SER A 70 -17.20 -20.74 15.88
CA SER A 70 -17.51 -21.36 17.17
C SER A 70 -18.47 -20.49 17.99
N GLY A 71 -19.11 -21.08 19.00
CA GLY A 71 -19.99 -20.35 19.90
C GLY A 71 -19.33 -19.15 20.60
N GLU A 72 -18.04 -19.26 20.95
CA GLU A 72 -17.26 -18.19 21.58
C GLU A 72 -16.95 -17.06 20.58
N GLU A 73 -16.45 -17.41 19.39
CA GLU A 73 -16.18 -16.45 18.31
C GLU A 73 -17.45 -15.68 17.91
N ARG A 74 -18.59 -16.36 17.83
CA ARG A 74 -19.87 -15.70 17.53
C ARG A 74 -20.25 -14.66 18.58
N GLN A 75 -20.07 -14.96 19.87
CA GLN A 75 -20.34 -14.00 20.95
C GLN A 75 -19.37 -12.81 20.91
N GLN A 76 -18.09 -13.10 20.64
CA GLN A 76 -17.07 -12.07 20.47
C GLN A 76 -17.42 -11.13 19.31
N VAL A 77 -17.78 -11.68 18.14
CA VAL A 77 -18.19 -10.88 16.97
C VAL A 77 -19.42 -10.05 17.31
N LEU A 78 -20.48 -10.66 17.88
CA LEU A 78 -21.70 -9.94 18.26
C LEU A 78 -21.45 -8.80 19.26
N SER A 79 -20.39 -8.85 20.07
CA SER A 79 -20.05 -7.76 20.97
C SER A 79 -19.69 -6.46 20.24
N TYR A 80 -19.22 -6.54 18.99
CA TYR A 80 -18.86 -5.41 18.14
C TYR A 80 -20.02 -4.82 17.33
N TYR A 81 -21.19 -5.48 17.30
CA TYR A 81 -22.32 -5.06 16.48
C TYR A 81 -23.55 -4.70 17.33
N ASP A 82 -24.35 -3.77 16.82
CA ASP A 82 -25.69 -3.48 17.31
C ASP A 82 -26.73 -3.95 16.30
N LEU A 83 -27.79 -4.61 16.78
CA LEU A 83 -28.92 -4.99 15.94
C LEU A 83 -29.83 -3.78 15.73
N ILE A 84 -29.88 -3.29 14.50
CA ILE A 84 -30.72 -2.16 14.11
C ILE A 84 -32.01 -2.66 13.47
N ASN A 85 -33.13 -2.14 13.98
CA ASN A 85 -34.49 -2.39 13.52
C ASN A 85 -35.31 -1.08 13.58
N LYS A 86 -36.59 -1.14 13.21
CA LYS A 86 -37.49 0.04 13.18
C LYS A 86 -37.64 0.77 14.51
N ASP A 87 -37.38 0.08 15.63
CA ASP A 87 -37.50 0.63 16.97
C ASP A 87 -36.18 1.23 17.49
N SER A 88 -35.09 1.12 16.72
CA SER A 88 -33.75 1.56 17.11
C SER A 88 -33.59 3.07 16.96
N ALA A 89 -32.97 3.72 17.94
CA ALA A 89 -32.78 5.18 17.94
C ALA A 89 -31.97 5.68 16.72
N THR A 90 -31.07 4.84 16.19
CA THR A 90 -30.21 5.14 15.03
C THR A 90 -30.79 4.65 13.70
N TYR A 91 -32.07 4.22 13.68
CA TYR A 91 -32.71 3.65 12.49
C TYR A 91 -32.68 4.61 11.28
N GLU A 92 -33.13 5.86 11.46
CA GLU A 92 -33.22 6.86 10.39
C GLU A 92 -31.86 7.23 9.78
N GLU A 93 -30.78 7.18 10.57
CA GLU A 93 -29.43 7.42 10.07
C GLU A 93 -28.94 6.23 9.23
N ASN A 94 -29.14 5.01 9.75
CA ASN A 94 -28.71 3.79 9.08
C ASN A 94 -29.55 3.47 7.83
N LEU A 95 -30.83 3.83 7.80
CA LEU A 95 -31.71 3.62 6.65
C LEU A 95 -31.21 4.37 5.39
N LYS A 96 -30.56 5.53 5.57
CA LYS A 96 -29.96 6.29 4.46
C LYS A 96 -28.75 5.57 3.86
N LYS A 97 -28.02 4.82 4.67
CA LYS A 97 -26.83 4.06 4.25
C LYS A 97 -27.19 2.69 3.72
N TYR A 98 -28.18 2.03 4.33
CA TYR A 98 -28.62 0.67 4.04
C TYR A 98 -30.12 0.64 3.73
N PRO A 99 -30.54 0.88 2.47
CA PRO A 99 -31.94 1.01 2.11
C PRO A 99 -32.82 -0.20 2.46
N LEU A 100 -32.26 -1.42 2.40
CA LEU A 100 -33.03 -2.63 2.68
C LEU A 100 -33.28 -2.90 4.17
N LEU A 101 -32.78 -2.03 5.06
CA LEU A 101 -33.15 -1.97 6.48
C LEU A 101 -34.67 -1.75 6.70
N GLU A 102 -35.40 -1.25 5.69
CA GLU A 102 -36.87 -1.16 5.74
C GLU A 102 -37.55 -2.53 5.88
N SER A 103 -36.91 -3.57 5.32
CA SER A 103 -37.46 -4.92 5.16
C SER A 103 -36.73 -5.99 5.98
N LYS A 104 -35.50 -5.71 6.45
CA LYS A 104 -34.63 -6.66 7.14
C LYS A 104 -34.02 -6.02 8.38
N ASP A 105 -33.84 -6.81 9.44
CA ASP A 105 -32.98 -6.42 10.56
C ASP A 105 -31.51 -6.48 10.11
N VAL A 106 -30.69 -5.52 10.54
CA VAL A 106 -29.28 -5.40 10.13
C VAL A 106 -28.41 -5.23 11.36
N TYR A 107 -27.33 -5.99 11.45
CA TYR A 107 -26.26 -5.74 12.41
C TYR A 107 -25.34 -4.66 11.85
N VAL A 108 -25.11 -3.60 12.62
CA VAL A 108 -24.22 -2.47 12.26
C VAL A 108 -23.08 -2.40 13.26
N LEU A 109 -21.86 -2.20 12.78
CA LEU A 109 -20.65 -2.12 13.58
C LEU A 109 -20.70 -0.90 14.51
N LYS A 110 -20.41 -1.09 15.81
CA LYS A 110 -20.49 -0.04 16.84
C LYS A 110 -19.46 1.07 16.69
N SER A 111 -18.24 0.69 16.31
CA SER A 111 -17.08 1.57 16.25
C SER A 111 -16.09 1.06 15.22
N GLU A 112 -15.41 1.99 14.54
CA GLU A 112 -14.29 1.67 13.66
C GLU A 112 -13.02 1.30 14.44
N GLU A 113 -12.90 1.78 15.69
CA GLU A 113 -11.80 1.44 16.60
C GLU A 113 -12.05 0.09 17.26
N ILE A 114 -11.30 -0.92 16.83
CA ILE A 114 -11.36 -2.31 17.30
C ILE A 114 -9.98 -2.66 17.84
N GLU A 115 -9.89 -3.09 19.10
CA GLU A 115 -8.60 -3.40 19.77
C GLU A 115 -7.78 -4.44 18.99
N ASP A 116 -8.42 -5.47 18.46
CA ASP A 116 -7.80 -6.50 17.63
C ASP A 116 -8.50 -6.64 16.27
N ARG A 117 -8.41 -5.58 15.45
CA ARG A 117 -8.99 -5.56 14.10
C ARG A 117 -8.39 -6.65 13.21
N GLN A 118 -7.11 -7.00 13.38
CA GLN A 118 -6.47 -8.02 12.54
C GLN A 118 -7.04 -9.41 12.81
N ALA A 119 -7.17 -9.82 14.08
CA ALA A 119 -7.78 -11.11 14.41
C ALA A 119 -9.25 -11.16 13.98
N LEU A 120 -10.00 -10.07 14.18
CA LEU A 120 -11.40 -9.99 13.74
C LEU A 120 -11.52 -10.08 12.21
N ASN A 121 -10.64 -9.40 11.49
CA ASN A 121 -10.60 -9.44 10.03
C ASN A 121 -10.31 -10.84 9.52
N LEU A 122 -9.35 -11.54 10.14
CA LEU A 122 -9.02 -12.91 9.77
C LEU A 122 -10.19 -13.86 10.07
N LEU A 123 -10.85 -13.71 11.22
CA LEU A 123 -12.04 -14.48 11.60
C LEU A 123 -13.18 -14.30 10.58
N PHE A 124 -13.53 -13.05 10.26
CA PHE A 124 -14.54 -12.76 9.25
C PHE A 124 -14.12 -13.25 7.87
N GLY A 125 -12.87 -13.03 7.46
CA GLY A 125 -12.37 -13.46 6.17
C GLY A 125 -12.46 -14.97 5.98
N LYS A 126 -12.13 -15.77 7.01
CA LYS A 126 -12.31 -17.23 6.99
C LYS A 126 -13.77 -17.63 6.86
N ALA A 127 -14.64 -17.05 7.70
CA ALA A 127 -16.07 -17.37 7.71
C ALA A 127 -16.77 -16.94 6.41
N LEU A 128 -16.43 -15.78 5.86
CA LEU A 128 -16.96 -15.24 4.61
C LEU A 128 -16.45 -16.03 3.40
N MET A 129 -15.20 -16.48 3.40
CA MET A 129 -14.68 -17.36 2.35
C MET A 129 -15.43 -18.69 2.33
N ALA A 130 -15.66 -19.31 3.50
CA ALA A 130 -16.47 -20.53 3.59
C ALA A 130 -17.93 -20.29 3.13
N TYR A 131 -18.54 -19.21 3.62
CA TYR A 131 -19.89 -18.79 3.24
C TYR A 131 -20.03 -18.57 1.73
N SER A 132 -19.12 -17.82 1.12
CA SER A 132 -19.11 -17.52 -0.33
C SER A 132 -18.88 -18.80 -1.15
N GLY A 133 -17.95 -19.66 -0.75
CA GLY A 133 -17.69 -20.93 -1.41
C GLY A 133 -18.93 -21.85 -1.45
N ILE A 134 -19.75 -21.80 -0.39
CA ILE A 134 -21.01 -22.55 -0.31
C ILE A 134 -22.11 -21.88 -1.12
N LYS A 135 -22.26 -20.55 -1.02
CA LYS A 135 -23.24 -19.77 -1.78
C LYS A 135 -23.05 -19.88 -3.28
N ASN A 136 -21.79 -19.89 -3.74
CA ASN A 136 -21.42 -19.96 -5.16
C ASN A 136 -21.27 -21.40 -5.70
N GLY A 137 -21.64 -22.42 -4.92
CA GLY A 137 -21.95 -23.76 -5.44
C GLY A 137 -20.92 -24.87 -5.28
N MET A 138 -20.00 -24.82 -4.30
CA MET A 138 -19.12 -25.93 -3.89
C MET A 138 -18.61 -26.82 -5.04
N THR A 139 -18.07 -26.23 -6.10
CA THR A 139 -17.58 -27.01 -7.24
C THR A 139 -16.18 -27.51 -6.91
N GLY A 140 -15.90 -28.82 -6.94
CA GLY A 140 -14.60 -29.38 -6.51
C GLY A 140 -13.41 -29.11 -7.43
N ALA A 141 -13.38 -28.00 -8.18
CA ALA A 141 -12.32 -27.68 -9.14
C ALA A 141 -11.49 -26.46 -8.70
N ALA A 142 -10.21 -26.67 -8.41
CA ALA A 142 -9.16 -25.66 -8.26
C ALA A 142 -9.50 -24.46 -7.33
N GLY A 143 -9.49 -24.70 -6.01
CA GLY A 143 -9.49 -23.64 -4.99
C GLY A 143 -10.84 -23.32 -4.35
N THR A 144 -11.88 -24.05 -4.71
CA THR A 144 -13.24 -23.93 -4.18
C THR A 144 -13.52 -24.98 -3.11
N PHE A 145 -14.35 -24.61 -2.13
CA PHE A 145 -14.68 -25.39 -0.94
C PHE A 145 -15.28 -26.76 -1.31
N SER A 146 -14.62 -27.85 -0.92
CA SER A 146 -15.09 -29.22 -1.19
C SER A 146 -16.06 -29.68 -0.10
N PRO A 147 -17.17 -30.35 -0.46
CA PRO A 147 -18.03 -31.00 0.53
C PRO A 147 -17.23 -31.97 1.39
N PRO A 148 -17.49 -32.05 2.71
CA PRO A 148 -17.00 -33.16 3.52
C PRO A 148 -17.37 -34.51 2.88
N ASP A 149 -16.51 -35.51 3.02
CA ASP A 149 -16.75 -36.84 2.45
C ASP A 149 -18.13 -37.38 2.86
N GLY A 150 -18.97 -37.70 1.87
CA GLY A 150 -20.35 -38.17 2.06
C GLY A 150 -21.42 -37.07 2.10
N PHE A 151 -21.05 -35.80 1.99
CA PHE A 151 -22.01 -34.70 1.86
C PHE A 151 -22.39 -34.48 0.39
N ASN A 152 -23.51 -35.07 -0.03
CA ASN A 152 -24.05 -34.91 -1.37
C ASN A 152 -25.17 -33.86 -1.33
N ILE A 153 -25.00 -32.74 -2.04
CA ILE A 153 -25.96 -31.64 -2.06
C ILE A 153 -27.02 -31.95 -3.12
N PRO A 154 -28.30 -32.18 -2.74
CA PRO A 154 -29.36 -32.39 -3.72
C PRO A 154 -29.56 -31.12 -4.57
N GLU A 155 -29.74 -31.28 -5.88
CA GLU A 155 -30.01 -30.14 -6.78
C GLU A 155 -31.22 -29.33 -6.28
N GLY A 156 -31.01 -28.03 -6.04
CA GLY A 156 -32.05 -27.11 -5.55
C GLY A 156 -32.31 -27.12 -4.04
N ALA A 157 -31.57 -27.90 -3.25
CA ALA A 157 -31.68 -27.85 -1.79
C ALA A 157 -31.06 -26.57 -1.22
N ASN A 158 -31.69 -26.00 -0.17
CA ASN A 158 -31.11 -24.88 0.56
C ASN A 158 -29.95 -25.40 1.44
N VAL A 159 -28.72 -25.23 0.94
CA VAL A 159 -27.50 -25.76 1.58
C VAL A 159 -27.33 -25.22 2.99
N PHE A 160 -27.65 -23.96 3.25
CA PHE A 160 -27.56 -23.35 4.58
C PHE A 160 -28.54 -23.96 5.58
N LEU A 161 -29.73 -24.38 5.12
CA LEU A 161 -30.67 -25.10 5.98
C LEU A 161 -30.14 -26.48 6.38
N LEU A 162 -29.50 -27.20 5.45
CA LEU A 162 -28.87 -28.50 5.74
C LEU A 162 -27.71 -28.34 6.73
N LEU A 163 -26.89 -27.30 6.56
CA LEU A 163 -25.80 -27.00 7.48
C LEU A 163 -26.31 -26.72 8.90
N ARG A 164 -27.40 -25.96 9.06
CA ARG A 164 -28.01 -25.71 10.38
C ARG A 164 -28.43 -26.99 11.12
N LEU A 165 -28.72 -28.08 10.39
CA LEU A 165 -29.10 -29.37 10.95
C LEU A 165 -27.89 -30.25 11.31
N MET A 166 -26.68 -29.87 10.88
CA MET A 166 -25.46 -30.62 11.19
C MET A 166 -24.94 -30.36 12.61
N PRO A 167 -24.28 -31.35 13.24
CA PRO A 167 -23.51 -31.15 14.45
C PRO A 167 -22.43 -30.07 14.26
N GLU A 168 -22.20 -29.28 15.31
CA GLU A 168 -21.20 -28.20 15.30
C GLU A 168 -19.81 -28.68 14.93
N ALA A 169 -19.40 -29.86 15.42
CA ALA A 169 -18.11 -30.46 15.09
C ALA A 169 -17.88 -30.64 13.58
N GLN A 170 -18.90 -31.08 12.83
CA GLN A 170 -18.80 -31.25 11.37
C GLN A 170 -18.84 -29.92 10.62
N ARG A 171 -19.53 -28.91 11.16
CA ARG A 171 -19.54 -27.56 10.57
C ARG A 171 -18.20 -26.86 10.72
N LEU A 172 -17.50 -27.06 11.82
CA LEU A 172 -16.21 -26.43 12.09
C LEU A 172 -15.03 -27.11 11.36
N GLU A 173 -15.21 -28.31 10.81
CA GLU A 173 -14.23 -28.88 9.86
C GLU A 173 -14.14 -28.05 8.57
N MET A 174 -15.21 -27.35 8.18
CA MET A 174 -15.24 -26.52 6.97
C MET A 174 -14.27 -25.33 7.02
N PRO A 175 -14.32 -24.43 8.04
CA PRO A 175 -13.35 -23.37 8.20
C PRO A 175 -11.91 -23.88 8.44
N SER A 176 -11.72 -25.10 8.97
CA SER A 176 -10.37 -25.68 9.10
C SER A 176 -9.67 -25.96 7.76
N GLN A 177 -10.42 -26.23 6.68
CA GLN A 177 -9.84 -26.28 5.33
C GLN A 177 -9.34 -24.90 4.90
N VAL A 178 -10.07 -23.85 5.29
CA VAL A 178 -9.66 -22.46 5.04
C VAL A 178 -8.38 -22.14 5.82
N ASP A 179 -8.20 -22.66 7.05
CA ASP A 179 -6.93 -22.51 7.81
C ASP A 179 -5.73 -23.03 7.02
N SER A 180 -5.85 -24.21 6.41
CA SER A 180 -4.78 -24.75 5.56
C SER A 180 -4.51 -23.88 4.31
N MET A 181 -5.56 -23.29 3.74
CA MET A 181 -5.42 -22.33 2.64
C MET A 181 -4.76 -21.04 3.11
N VAL A 182 -5.07 -20.55 4.32
CA VAL A 182 -4.43 -19.36 4.90
C VAL A 182 -2.92 -19.60 5.08
N GLU A 183 -2.52 -20.78 5.56
CA GLU A 183 -1.10 -21.12 5.72
C GLU A 183 -0.34 -21.12 4.39
N VAL A 184 -0.98 -21.58 3.30
CA VAL A 184 -0.35 -21.69 1.98
C VAL A 184 -0.42 -20.37 1.19
N MET A 185 -1.55 -19.67 1.24
CA MET A 185 -1.89 -18.52 0.40
C MET A 185 -1.71 -17.16 1.12
N GLY A 186 -1.56 -17.19 2.44
CA GLY A 186 -1.40 -16.01 3.30
C GLY A 186 -2.71 -15.28 3.60
N GLU A 187 -2.69 -14.45 4.66
CA GLU A 187 -3.84 -13.65 5.12
C GLU A 187 -4.39 -12.70 4.03
N ASN A 188 -3.55 -12.26 3.09
CA ASN A 188 -3.94 -11.35 2.02
C ASN A 188 -5.04 -11.91 1.11
N ILE A 189 -4.99 -13.19 0.75
CA ILE A 189 -5.99 -13.81 -0.13
C ILE A 189 -7.31 -13.98 0.62
N VAL A 190 -7.25 -14.31 1.91
CA VAL A 190 -8.41 -14.39 2.80
C VAL A 190 -9.09 -13.03 2.90
N ASN A 191 -8.32 -11.96 3.10
CA ASN A 191 -8.85 -10.61 3.15
C ASN A 191 -9.50 -10.20 1.81
N GLN A 192 -8.84 -10.45 0.68
CA GLN A 192 -9.38 -10.13 -0.64
C GLN A 192 -10.71 -10.85 -0.92
N SER A 193 -10.78 -12.15 -0.62
CA SER A 193 -12.02 -12.93 -0.78
C SER A 193 -13.12 -12.49 0.19
N GLY A 194 -12.74 -12.14 1.43
CA GLY A 194 -13.65 -11.59 2.43
C GLY A 194 -14.25 -10.27 1.95
N ALA A 195 -13.42 -9.32 1.50
CA ALA A 195 -13.86 -8.03 0.97
C ALA A 195 -14.83 -8.17 -0.22
N LEU A 196 -14.57 -9.12 -1.14
CA LEU A 196 -15.51 -9.45 -2.22
C LEU A 196 -16.86 -9.96 -1.68
N SER A 197 -16.84 -10.76 -0.62
CA SER A 197 -18.06 -11.26 0.03
C SER A 197 -18.83 -10.13 0.75
N VAL A 198 -18.11 -9.20 1.39
CA VAL A 198 -18.71 -7.99 1.97
C VAL A 198 -19.36 -7.13 0.88
N LYS A 199 -18.75 -7.03 -0.30
CA LYS A 199 -19.35 -6.34 -1.45
C LYS A 199 -20.72 -6.93 -1.81
N GLU A 200 -20.81 -8.26 -1.92
CA GLU A 200 -22.09 -8.92 -2.17
C GLU A 200 -23.11 -8.63 -1.07
N ILE A 201 -22.70 -8.63 0.21
CA ILE A 201 -23.56 -8.29 1.35
C ILE A 201 -24.08 -6.84 1.23
N TYR A 202 -23.23 -5.91 0.81
CA TYR A 202 -23.63 -4.51 0.61
C TYR A 202 -24.62 -4.35 -0.55
N GLU A 203 -24.42 -5.08 -1.65
CA GLU A 203 -25.40 -5.15 -2.74
C GLU A 203 -26.74 -5.72 -2.26
N GLU A 204 -26.71 -6.76 -1.41
CA GLU A 204 -27.90 -7.33 -0.76
C GLU A 204 -28.58 -6.42 0.26
N LEU A 205 -27.88 -5.38 0.74
CA LEU A 205 -28.42 -4.31 1.60
C LEU A 205 -28.90 -3.09 0.80
N GLY A 206 -28.73 -3.10 -0.53
CA GLY A 206 -29.11 -2.01 -1.42
C GLY A 206 -28.13 -0.84 -1.42
N VAL A 207 -26.90 -1.06 -0.95
CA VAL A 207 -25.83 -0.05 -0.95
C VAL A 207 -25.33 0.16 -2.37
N ASP A 208 -25.10 1.41 -2.73
CA ASP A 208 -24.50 1.78 -4.02
C ASP A 208 -22.99 1.50 -4.00
N THR A 209 -22.61 0.27 -4.35
CA THR A 209 -21.21 -0.18 -4.38
C THR A 209 -20.38 0.54 -5.45
N GLU A 210 -21.00 1.04 -6.52
CA GLU A 210 -20.31 1.84 -7.55
C GLU A 210 -19.85 3.19 -7.01
N LYS A 211 -20.67 3.84 -6.16
CA LYS A 211 -20.27 5.08 -5.48
C LYS A 211 -19.14 4.84 -4.47
N LEU A 212 -19.19 3.75 -3.71
CA LEU A 212 -18.11 3.38 -2.78
C LEU A 212 -16.79 3.18 -3.53
N GLN A 213 -16.81 2.37 -4.60
CA GLN A 213 -15.67 2.13 -5.47
C GLN A 213 -15.12 3.44 -6.04
N SER A 214 -15.98 4.25 -6.66
CA SER A 214 -15.56 5.50 -7.31
C SER A 214 -14.99 6.50 -6.31
N GLY A 215 -15.58 6.60 -5.11
CA GLY A 215 -15.09 7.45 -4.03
C GLY A 215 -13.69 7.04 -3.57
N TYR A 216 -13.47 5.75 -3.36
CA TYR A 216 -12.16 5.21 -2.96
C TYR A 216 -11.10 5.44 -4.04
N VAL A 217 -11.42 5.12 -5.31
CA VAL A 217 -10.51 5.29 -6.45
C VAL A 217 -10.14 6.77 -6.64
N LEU A 218 -11.11 7.68 -6.56
CA LEU A 218 -10.86 9.12 -6.68
C LEU A 218 -10.00 9.67 -5.54
N ARG A 219 -10.29 9.28 -4.29
CA ARG A 219 -9.50 9.70 -3.12
C ARG A 219 -8.06 9.21 -3.23
N THR A 220 -7.87 7.92 -3.50
CA THR A 220 -6.55 7.29 -3.62
C THR A 220 -5.78 7.83 -4.83
N GLY A 221 -6.47 8.02 -5.96
CA GLY A 221 -5.88 8.63 -7.16
C GLY A 221 -5.44 10.07 -6.94
N LEU A 222 -6.22 10.87 -6.20
CA LEU A 222 -5.84 12.23 -5.85
C LEU A 222 -4.60 12.26 -4.94
N VAL A 223 -4.51 11.35 -3.96
CA VAL A 223 -3.30 11.20 -3.14
C VAL A 223 -2.10 10.82 -4.00
N MET A 224 -2.25 9.88 -4.95
CA MET A 224 -1.17 9.50 -5.88
C MET A 224 -0.66 10.68 -6.71
N VAL A 225 -1.56 11.54 -7.20
CA VAL A 225 -1.20 12.76 -7.93
C VAL A 225 -0.42 13.72 -7.03
N LEU A 226 -0.87 13.96 -5.80
CA LEU A 226 -0.17 14.84 -4.86
C LEU A 226 1.23 14.31 -4.52
N VAL A 227 1.39 13.01 -4.29
CA VAL A 227 2.69 12.37 -4.05
C VAL A 227 3.61 12.50 -5.26
N THR A 228 3.08 12.33 -6.47
CA THR A 228 3.83 12.52 -7.72
C THR A 228 4.31 13.96 -7.87
N LEU A 229 3.44 14.95 -7.59
CA LEU A 229 3.81 16.37 -7.62
C LEU A 229 4.87 16.71 -6.58
N LEU A 230 4.80 16.13 -5.38
CA LEU A 230 5.81 16.29 -4.34
C LEU A 230 7.17 15.75 -4.77
N SER A 231 7.19 14.57 -5.41
CA SER A 231 8.42 13.99 -5.97
C SER A 231 9.01 14.89 -7.07
N ALA A 232 8.17 15.36 -7.99
CA ALA A 232 8.59 16.26 -9.07
C ALA A 232 9.18 17.57 -8.53
N LEU A 233 8.52 18.19 -7.54
CA LEU A 233 9.01 19.41 -6.90
C LEU A 233 10.35 19.17 -6.20
N SER A 234 10.48 18.06 -5.48
CA SER A 234 11.72 17.69 -4.80
C SER A 234 12.87 17.51 -5.80
N THR A 235 12.61 16.81 -6.91
CA THR A 235 13.58 16.60 -7.99
C THR A 235 14.05 17.91 -8.61
N ILE A 236 13.13 18.84 -8.89
CA ILE A 236 13.44 20.17 -9.45
C ILE A 236 14.29 20.98 -8.47
N MET A 237 13.93 20.97 -7.18
CA MET A 237 14.67 21.69 -6.14
C MET A 237 16.09 21.14 -5.95
N VAL A 238 16.26 19.82 -5.95
CA VAL A 238 17.58 19.18 -5.91
C VAL A 238 18.40 19.56 -7.13
N ALA A 239 17.81 19.55 -8.34
CA ALA A 239 18.50 19.93 -9.56
C ALA A 239 18.96 21.40 -9.53
N PHE A 240 18.13 22.30 -9.00
CA PHE A 240 18.47 23.71 -8.82
C PHE A 240 19.62 23.89 -7.82
N ILE A 241 19.52 23.27 -6.64
CA ILE A 241 20.55 23.35 -5.59
C ILE A 241 21.88 22.79 -6.11
N ALA A 242 21.87 21.60 -6.72
CA ALA A 242 23.06 20.97 -7.27
C ALA A 242 23.74 21.85 -8.32
N SER A 243 22.96 22.43 -9.24
CA SER A 243 23.48 23.32 -10.29
C SER A 243 24.11 24.59 -9.70
N LYS A 244 23.47 25.19 -8.69
CA LYS A 244 23.98 26.39 -8.02
C LYS A 244 25.28 26.12 -7.26
N ILE A 245 25.34 25.02 -6.51
CA ILE A 245 26.55 24.61 -5.77
C ILE A 245 27.70 24.32 -6.74
N ALA A 246 27.43 23.56 -7.80
CA ALA A 246 28.43 23.20 -8.78
C ALA A 246 29.00 24.44 -9.50
N ALA A 247 28.14 25.35 -9.96
CA ALA A 247 28.56 26.58 -10.63
C ALA A 247 29.37 27.50 -9.71
N ALA A 248 28.96 27.64 -8.44
CA ALA A 248 29.68 28.47 -7.47
C ALA A 248 31.02 27.85 -7.04
N SER A 249 31.09 26.52 -6.94
CA SER A 249 32.33 25.78 -6.72
C SER A 249 33.29 25.94 -7.90
N ALA A 250 32.79 25.78 -9.13
CA ALA A 250 33.57 25.98 -10.35
C ALA A 250 34.09 27.42 -10.48
N ARG A 251 33.28 28.43 -10.14
CA ARG A 251 33.72 29.83 -10.11
C ARG A 251 34.90 30.04 -9.15
N SER A 252 34.81 29.47 -7.95
CA SER A 252 35.87 29.58 -6.95
C SER A 252 37.15 28.86 -7.41
N MET A 253 37.01 27.65 -7.96
CA MET A 253 38.13 26.92 -8.53
C MET A 253 38.81 27.66 -9.68
N ARG A 254 38.04 28.27 -10.60
CA ARG A 254 38.61 29.06 -11.71
C ARG A 254 39.44 30.22 -11.19
N ARG A 255 38.92 30.96 -10.21
CA ARG A 255 39.65 32.07 -9.58
C ARG A 255 40.94 31.58 -8.93
N ASP A 256 40.87 30.56 -8.09
CA ASP A 256 42.02 30.08 -7.31
C ASP A 256 43.10 29.45 -8.24
N VAL A 257 42.70 28.78 -9.32
CA VAL A 257 43.64 28.27 -10.34
C VAL A 257 44.28 29.43 -11.12
N PHE A 258 43.49 30.43 -11.51
CA PHE A 258 43.98 31.58 -12.26
C PHE A 258 45.00 32.39 -11.44
N GLU A 259 44.67 32.72 -10.19
CA GLU A 259 45.57 33.41 -9.27
C GLU A 259 46.87 32.62 -9.06
N LYS A 260 46.80 31.28 -9.02
CA LYS A 260 48.00 30.45 -8.91
C LYS A 260 48.87 30.52 -10.17
N VAL A 261 48.26 30.55 -11.36
CA VAL A 261 48.97 30.64 -12.65
C VAL A 261 49.65 32.00 -12.83
N GLU A 262 49.03 33.09 -12.38
CA GLU A 262 49.64 34.43 -12.44
C GLU A 262 50.94 34.54 -11.61
N ASN A 263 51.07 33.71 -10.57
CA ASN A 263 52.25 33.68 -9.70
C ASN A 263 53.33 32.68 -10.16
N PHE A 264 53.22 32.10 -11.36
CA PHE A 264 54.21 31.16 -11.88
C PHE A 264 55.47 31.87 -12.39
N SER A 265 56.62 31.26 -12.11
CA SER A 265 57.88 31.62 -12.74
C SER A 265 57.95 31.14 -14.20
N ASN A 266 58.86 31.71 -14.99
CA ASN A 266 59.07 31.32 -16.39
C ASN A 266 59.41 29.82 -16.55
N SER A 267 60.11 29.22 -15.58
CA SER A 267 60.41 27.78 -15.56
C SER A 267 59.17 26.92 -15.31
N GLU A 268 58.24 27.36 -14.47
CA GLU A 268 56.96 26.67 -14.23
C GLU A 268 56.02 26.77 -15.44
N PHE A 269 55.98 27.93 -16.11
CA PHE A 269 55.25 28.08 -17.37
C PHE A 269 55.77 27.14 -18.46
N ALA A 270 57.10 27.02 -18.60
CA ALA A 270 57.71 26.08 -19.54
C ALA A 270 57.38 24.62 -19.19
N ARG A 271 57.33 24.27 -17.89
CA ARG A 271 57.00 22.92 -17.42
C ARG A 271 55.54 22.54 -17.66
N PHE A 272 54.60 23.43 -17.37
CA PHE A 272 53.18 23.12 -17.51
C PHE A 272 52.63 23.39 -18.91
N SER A 273 53.30 24.24 -19.72
CA SER A 273 52.86 24.72 -21.04
C SER A 273 51.55 25.51 -21.01
N THR A 274 51.45 26.52 -21.88
CA THR A 274 50.24 27.35 -22.01
C THR A 274 49.00 26.52 -22.37
N ALA A 275 49.16 25.54 -23.27
CA ALA A 275 48.05 24.67 -23.70
C ALA A 275 47.46 23.86 -22.55
N SER A 276 48.29 23.27 -21.67
CA SER A 276 47.78 22.51 -20.52
C SER A 276 47.07 23.44 -19.51
N LEU A 277 47.60 24.64 -19.29
CA LEU A 277 46.99 25.61 -18.37
C LEU A 277 45.61 26.08 -18.85
N ILE A 278 45.44 26.24 -20.16
CA ILE A 278 44.13 26.53 -20.77
C ILE A 278 43.17 25.37 -20.49
N THR A 279 43.55 24.13 -20.79
CA THR A 279 42.68 22.94 -20.55
C THR A 279 42.30 22.80 -19.08
N ARG A 280 43.26 22.99 -18.16
CA ARG A 280 43.04 22.89 -16.71
C ARG A 280 42.10 23.97 -16.17
N THR A 281 42.18 25.18 -16.70
CA THR A 281 41.35 26.31 -16.23
C THR A 281 39.95 26.31 -16.86
N THR A 282 39.77 25.58 -17.96
CA THR A 282 38.51 25.54 -18.71
C THR A 282 37.83 24.17 -18.60
N ASN A 283 38.24 23.22 -19.44
CA ASN A 283 37.62 21.92 -19.60
C ASN A 283 37.61 21.12 -18.30
N ASP A 284 38.75 21.02 -17.61
CA ASP A 284 38.86 20.20 -16.40
C ASP A 284 37.92 20.72 -15.30
N ILE A 285 37.82 22.05 -15.14
CA ILE A 285 36.91 22.64 -14.14
C ILE A 285 35.44 22.42 -14.55
N THR A 286 35.12 22.46 -15.84
CA THR A 286 33.77 22.13 -16.33
C THR A 286 33.43 20.66 -16.09
N GLN A 287 34.36 19.73 -16.30
CA GLN A 287 34.15 18.31 -15.98
C GLN A 287 33.93 18.12 -14.47
N ILE A 288 34.72 18.79 -13.64
CA ILE A 288 34.54 18.77 -12.19
C ILE A 288 33.18 19.35 -11.79
N GLN A 289 32.73 20.44 -12.42
CA GLN A 289 31.40 21.00 -12.20
C GLN A 289 30.31 19.95 -12.48
N LEU A 290 30.42 19.23 -13.60
CA LEU A 290 29.49 18.16 -13.96
C LEU A 290 29.53 17.01 -12.94
N VAL A 291 30.73 16.60 -12.49
CA VAL A 291 30.89 15.59 -11.44
C VAL A 291 30.20 16.01 -10.13
N ILE A 292 30.31 17.28 -9.73
CA ILE A 292 29.61 17.79 -8.53
C ILE A 292 28.09 17.65 -8.68
N VAL A 293 27.53 17.98 -9.86
CA VAL A 293 26.10 17.81 -10.14
C VAL A 293 25.70 16.33 -10.06
N LEU A 294 26.48 15.43 -10.67
CA LEU A 294 26.22 13.99 -10.63
C LEU A 294 26.28 13.42 -9.22
N ILE A 295 27.24 13.85 -8.41
CA ILE A 295 27.37 13.40 -7.02
C ILE A 295 26.11 13.76 -6.24
N ILE A 296 25.70 15.02 -6.29
CA ILE A 296 24.55 15.50 -5.52
C ILE A 296 23.25 14.87 -6.02
N ARG A 297 23.06 14.68 -7.33
CA ARG A 297 21.78 14.21 -7.90
C ARG A 297 21.63 12.70 -7.96
N MET A 298 22.69 11.99 -8.31
CA MET A 298 22.60 10.56 -8.69
C MET A 298 23.35 9.68 -7.70
N VAL A 299 24.57 10.06 -7.32
CA VAL A 299 25.38 9.23 -6.41
C VAL A 299 24.79 9.20 -5.01
N PHE A 300 24.26 10.31 -4.51
CA PHE A 300 23.53 10.30 -3.24
C PHE A 300 22.14 9.65 -3.35
N TYR A 301 21.48 9.78 -4.50
CA TYR A 301 20.15 9.19 -4.69
C TYR A 301 20.18 7.67 -4.75
N ALA A 302 21.13 7.09 -5.49
CA ALA A 302 21.25 5.65 -5.71
C ALA A 302 21.19 4.78 -4.43
N PRO A 303 21.98 5.04 -3.37
CA PRO A 303 21.88 4.27 -2.14
C PRO A 303 20.57 4.52 -1.38
N ILE A 304 20.00 5.72 -1.44
CA ILE A 304 18.73 6.04 -0.79
C ILE A 304 17.60 5.22 -1.41
N ILE A 305 17.47 5.25 -2.74
CA ILE A 305 16.43 4.50 -3.45
C ILE A 305 16.69 2.99 -3.36
N GLY A 306 17.95 2.55 -3.41
CA GLY A 306 18.32 1.13 -3.30
C GLY A 306 17.97 0.54 -1.94
N VAL A 307 18.38 1.20 -0.85
CA VAL A 307 18.04 0.75 0.52
C VAL A 307 16.54 0.84 0.76
N GLY A 308 15.90 1.95 0.36
CA GLY A 308 14.45 2.10 0.47
C GLY A 308 13.68 1.02 -0.27
N GLY A 309 14.09 0.70 -1.51
CA GLY A 309 13.48 -0.35 -2.32
C GLY A 309 13.60 -1.74 -1.69
N ILE A 310 14.77 -2.08 -1.14
CA ILE A 310 14.97 -3.36 -0.43
C ILE A 310 14.04 -3.44 0.79
N ILE A 311 13.97 -2.40 1.61
CA ILE A 311 13.09 -2.39 2.80
C ILE A 311 11.63 -2.62 2.39
N ARG A 312 11.13 -1.88 1.40
CA ARG A 312 9.75 -2.01 0.92
C ARG A 312 9.45 -3.38 0.32
N ALA A 313 10.41 -3.98 -0.38
CA ALA A 313 10.26 -5.31 -0.95
C ALA A 313 10.13 -6.37 0.16
N LEU A 314 10.96 -6.28 1.21
CA LEU A 314 10.92 -7.19 2.35
C LEU A 314 9.61 -7.09 3.14
N GLU A 315 9.05 -5.89 3.29
CA GLU A 315 7.75 -5.68 3.95
C GLU A 315 6.59 -6.33 3.19
N LYS A 316 6.63 -6.34 1.85
CA LYS A 316 5.51 -6.82 1.01
C LYS A 316 5.56 -8.31 0.71
N SER A 317 6.72 -8.93 0.68
CA SER A 317 6.84 -10.35 0.41
C SER A 317 8.14 -10.93 0.97
N THR A 318 8.11 -11.29 2.26
CA THR A 318 9.19 -12.06 2.91
C THR A 318 9.51 -13.35 2.16
N SER A 319 8.54 -13.90 1.41
CA SER A 319 8.69 -15.12 0.59
C SER A 319 9.32 -14.88 -0.79
N MET A 320 9.30 -13.66 -1.36
CA MET A 320 9.88 -13.37 -2.69
C MET A 320 11.15 -12.50 -2.63
N SER A 321 11.71 -12.27 -1.44
CA SER A 321 12.84 -11.37 -1.20
C SER A 321 14.17 -11.75 -1.87
N TRP A 322 14.25 -12.94 -2.47
CA TRP A 322 15.47 -13.49 -3.09
C TRP A 322 15.48 -13.39 -4.63
N ILE A 323 14.43 -12.84 -5.23
CA ILE A 323 14.32 -12.56 -6.68
C ILE A 323 14.50 -11.05 -6.88
#